data_AF-A0A419N9G0-F1
#
_entry.id   AF-A0A419N9G0-F1
#
_cell.length_a   1.000
_cell.length_b   1.000
_cell.length_c   1.000
_cell.angle_alpha   90.00
_cell.angle_beta   90.00
_cell.angle_gamma   90.00
#
_symmetry.space_group_name_H-M   'P 1'
#
loop_
_entity.id
_entity.type
_entity.pdbx_description
1 polymer ?
#
loop_
_entity_poly.entity_id
_entity_poly.type
_entity_poly.pdbx_seq_one_letter_code
_entity_poly.pdbx_strand_id
1 'polypeptide(L)'
;MSMNKLLMIVVSAVLLAGCAPTGDQAQISKTREDYRACINASEGNPDKLATCQVLLDKLKQEKAHQKFADQETVRVVDYQRCLTASKTGDGQAYAADCGKIWQEIKSSNAPAPAH
;
A
#
# COMPACT_ATOMS: atom_id res chain seq x y z
N MET A 1 26.41 -63.37 4.83
CA MET A 1 25.48 -62.76 3.86
C MET A 1 26.09 -61.47 3.33
N SER A 2 25.90 -61.24 2.04
CA SER A 2 26.56 -60.29 1.15
C SER A 2 26.50 -58.81 1.54
N MET A 3 27.50 -58.07 1.03
CA MET A 3 27.54 -56.61 0.85
C MET A 3 26.25 -56.06 0.23
N ASN A 4 25.88 -54.82 0.57
CA ASN A 4 25.30 -53.94 -0.44
C ASN A 4 25.77 -52.50 -0.33
N LYS A 5 26.42 -52.09 -1.42
CA LYS A 5 26.82 -50.74 -1.78
C LYS A 5 25.56 -49.90 -2.01
N LEU A 6 25.57 -48.61 -1.63
CA LEU A 6 25.04 -47.50 -2.43
C LEU A 6 25.26 -46.19 -1.66
N LEU A 7 26.33 -45.51 -2.06
CA LEU A 7 26.52 -44.07 -1.87
C LEU A 7 25.27 -43.35 -2.40
N MET A 8 24.45 -42.82 -1.50
CA MET A 8 23.42 -41.84 -1.86
C MET A 8 24.09 -40.47 -1.98
N ILE A 9 24.56 -40.14 -3.17
CA ILE A 9 24.89 -38.76 -3.54
C ILE A 9 23.56 -38.02 -3.66
N VAL A 10 23.18 -37.30 -2.61
CA VAL A 10 22.08 -36.34 -2.68
C VAL A 10 22.62 -35.11 -3.42
N VAL A 11 22.40 -35.07 -4.74
CA VAL A 11 22.56 -33.86 -5.53
C VAL A 11 21.58 -32.84 -4.97
N SER A 12 22.09 -31.98 -4.10
CA SER A 12 21.38 -30.78 -3.66
C SER A 12 21.42 -29.83 -4.86
N ALA A 13 20.44 -29.97 -5.76
CA ALA A 13 20.15 -28.95 -6.75
C ALA A 13 19.64 -27.73 -5.98
N VAL A 14 20.57 -26.88 -5.55
CA VAL A 14 20.27 -25.53 -5.07
C VAL A 14 19.73 -24.78 -6.28
N LEU A 15 18.41 -24.83 -6.46
CA LEU A 15 17.71 -23.87 -7.30
C LEU A 15 17.94 -22.51 -6.65
N LEU A 16 18.96 -21.79 -7.15
CA LEU A 16 19.08 -20.35 -7.02
C LEU A 16 17.90 -19.75 -7.81
N ALA A 17 16.70 -19.83 -7.24
CA ALA A 17 15.59 -19.01 -7.66
C ALA A 17 15.95 -17.57 -7.28
N GLY A 18 16.61 -16.86 -8.19
CA GLY A 18 16.69 -15.42 -8.12
C GLY A 18 15.27 -14.90 -7.94
N CYS A 19 15.07 -14.02 -6.96
CA CYS A 19 13.78 -13.48 -6.55
C CYS A 19 13.16 -12.61 -7.66
N ALA A 20 12.70 -13.22 -8.75
CA ALA A 20 11.78 -12.56 -9.67
C ALA A 20 10.37 -12.65 -9.03
N PRO A 21 9.65 -11.52 -8.86
CA PRO A 21 8.30 -11.57 -8.35
C PRO A 21 7.44 -12.43 -9.28
N THR A 22 6.61 -13.31 -8.70
CA THR A 22 5.62 -14.04 -9.49
C THR A 22 4.63 -13.04 -10.12
N GLY A 23 3.94 -13.43 -11.20
CA GLY A 23 2.95 -12.55 -11.86
C GLY A 23 1.92 -11.97 -10.87
N ASP A 24 1.50 -12.78 -9.90
CA ASP A 24 0.61 -12.33 -8.82
C ASP A 24 1.28 -11.27 -7.93
N GLN A 25 2.56 -11.42 -7.58
CA GLN A 25 3.28 -10.43 -6.77
C GLN A 25 3.50 -9.10 -7.51
N ALA A 26 3.70 -9.13 -8.83
CA ALA A 26 3.84 -7.93 -9.65
C ALA A 26 2.50 -7.15 -9.73
N GLN A 27 1.39 -7.86 -9.95
CA GLN A 27 0.05 -7.25 -10.01
C GLN A 27 -0.39 -6.65 -8.66
N ILE A 28 -0.10 -7.37 -7.57
CA ILE A 28 -0.32 -6.92 -6.19
C ILE A 28 0.46 -5.61 -5.96
N SER A 29 1.77 -5.60 -6.25
CA SER A 29 2.62 -4.41 -6.08
C SER A 29 2.13 -3.20 -6.91
N LYS A 30 1.70 -3.43 -8.16
CA LYS A 30 1.16 -2.40 -9.06
C LYS A 30 -0.08 -1.71 -8.46
N THR A 31 -1.01 -2.47 -7.88
CA THR A 31 -2.25 -1.89 -7.31
C THR A 31 -1.93 -0.94 -6.15
N ARG A 32 -0.91 -1.25 -5.34
CA ARG A 32 -0.48 -0.36 -4.25
C ARG A 32 0.19 0.90 -4.76
N GLU A 33 0.97 0.80 -5.83
CA GLU A 33 1.60 1.96 -6.48
C GLU A 33 0.56 2.89 -7.11
N ASP A 34 -0.45 2.33 -7.77
CA ASP A 34 -1.55 3.11 -8.35
C ASP A 34 -2.33 3.86 -7.27
N TYR A 35 -2.59 3.19 -6.13
CA TYR A 35 -3.17 3.84 -4.97
C TYR A 35 -2.31 4.99 -4.45
N ARG A 36 -0.99 4.76 -4.28
CA ARG A 36 -0.04 5.79 -3.83
C ARG A 36 -0.01 7.00 -4.75
N ALA A 37 0.00 6.78 -6.06
CA ALA A 37 -0.04 7.87 -7.04
C ALA A 37 -1.36 8.66 -6.94
N CYS A 38 -2.48 7.95 -6.82
CA CYS A 38 -3.80 8.56 -6.67
C CYS A 38 -3.87 9.40 -5.39
N ILE A 39 -3.54 8.82 -4.23
CA ILE A 39 -3.70 9.50 -2.95
C ILE A 39 -2.83 10.73 -2.88
N ASN A 40 -1.56 10.68 -3.32
CA ASN A 40 -0.64 11.82 -3.32
C ASN A 40 -1.11 12.98 -4.23
N ALA A 41 -1.98 12.72 -5.22
CA ALA A 41 -2.54 13.74 -6.10
C ALA A 41 -3.85 14.36 -5.59
N SER A 42 -4.30 13.97 -4.40
CA SER A 42 -5.64 14.26 -3.85
C SER A 42 -5.66 15.30 -2.72
N GLU A 43 -4.57 16.03 -2.49
CA GLU A 43 -4.51 17.07 -1.47
C GLU A 43 -5.66 18.08 -1.62
N GLY A 44 -6.44 18.26 -0.57
CA GLY A 44 -7.55 19.21 -0.50
C GLY A 44 -8.73 18.88 -1.41
N ASN A 45 -8.71 17.74 -2.11
CA ASN A 45 -9.69 17.43 -3.14
C ASN A 45 -10.53 16.19 -2.78
N PRO A 46 -11.77 16.38 -2.27
CA PRO A 46 -12.63 15.26 -1.86
C PRO A 46 -13.05 14.35 -3.02
N ASP A 47 -13.19 14.88 -4.24
CA ASP A 47 -13.59 14.08 -5.40
C ASP A 47 -12.45 13.14 -5.84
N LYS A 48 -11.21 13.64 -5.80
CA LYS A 48 -10.04 12.80 -6.06
C LYS A 48 -9.84 11.76 -4.96
N LEU A 49 -10.02 12.13 -3.68
CA LEU A 49 -10.00 11.17 -2.56
C LEU A 49 -11.01 10.03 -2.75
N ALA A 50 -12.24 10.37 -3.13
CA ALA A 50 -13.29 9.39 -3.41
C ALA A 50 -12.89 8.43 -4.56
N THR A 51 -12.19 8.94 -5.57
CA THR A 51 -11.66 8.11 -6.66
C THR A 51 -10.61 7.12 -6.17
N CYS A 52 -9.72 7.54 -5.27
CA CYS A 52 -8.69 6.67 -4.70
C CYS A 52 -9.24 5.57 -3.78
N GLN A 53 -10.44 5.78 -3.23
CA GLN A 53 -11.11 4.79 -2.37
C GLN A 53 -11.37 3.48 -3.13
N VAL A 54 -11.62 3.52 -4.44
CA VAL A 54 -11.82 2.33 -5.28
C VAL A 54 -10.57 1.46 -5.30
N LEU A 55 -9.39 2.06 -5.45
CA LEU A 55 -8.11 1.35 -5.41
C LEU A 55 -7.84 0.82 -4.00
N LEU A 56 -8.15 1.61 -2.97
CA LEU A 56 -8.00 1.19 -1.58
C LEU A 56 -8.88 -0.02 -1.22
N ASP A 57 -10.11 -0.05 -1.72
CA ASP A 57 -11.03 -1.17 -1.49
C ASP A 57 -10.58 -2.43 -2.23
N LYS A 58 -9.96 -2.29 -3.41
CA LYS A 58 -9.28 -3.40 -4.07
C LYS A 58 -8.11 -3.92 -3.23
N LEU A 59 -7.28 -3.03 -2.66
CA LEU A 59 -6.17 -3.42 -1.77
C LEU A 59 -6.64 -4.16 -0.51
N LYS A 60 -7.83 -3.85 0.03
CA LYS A 60 -8.40 -4.60 1.18
C LYS A 60 -8.73 -6.05 0.84
N GLN A 61 -9.14 -6.32 -0.40
CA GLN A 61 -9.48 -7.67 -0.85
C GLN A 61 -8.24 -8.56 -1.02
N GLU A 62 -7.07 -7.95 -1.24
CA GLU A 62 -5.80 -8.63 -1.38
C GLU A 62 -5.16 -8.86 0.00
N LYS A 63 -5.06 -10.12 0.44
CA LYS A 63 -4.47 -10.48 1.75
C LYS A 63 -3.06 -9.91 1.96
N ALA A 64 -2.27 -9.78 0.88
CA ALA A 64 -0.94 -9.18 0.91
C ALA A 64 -0.94 -7.68 1.27
N HIS A 65 -2.10 -7.02 1.20
CA HIS A 65 -2.25 -5.57 1.30
C HIS A 65 -3.25 -5.13 2.38
N GLN A 66 -4.03 -6.06 2.93
CA GLN A 66 -5.03 -5.80 3.98
C GLN A 66 -4.53 -4.89 5.10
N LYS A 67 -3.39 -5.20 5.74
CA LYS A 67 -2.85 -4.37 6.83
C LYS A 67 -2.57 -2.92 6.39
N PHE A 68 -2.01 -2.74 5.20
CA PHE A 68 -1.78 -1.41 4.64
C PHE A 68 -3.10 -0.70 4.38
N ALA A 69 -4.05 -1.40 3.73
CA ALA A 69 -5.33 -0.83 3.35
C ALA A 69 -6.22 -0.46 4.54
N ASP A 70 -6.19 -1.24 5.63
CA ASP A 70 -6.93 -0.95 6.86
C ASP A 70 -6.41 0.32 7.53
N GLN A 71 -5.09 0.44 7.68
CA GLN A 71 -4.46 1.65 8.25
C GLN A 71 -4.76 2.87 7.40
N GLU A 72 -4.67 2.72 6.09
CA GLU A 72 -4.86 3.82 5.17
C GLU A 72 -6.32 4.28 5.09
N THR A 73 -7.27 3.35 5.26
CA THR A 73 -8.70 3.69 5.35
C THR A 73 -9.00 4.62 6.52
N VAL A 74 -8.38 4.37 7.68
CA VAL A 74 -8.55 5.25 8.84
C VAL A 74 -8.06 6.66 8.51
N ARG A 75 -6.84 6.78 7.96
CA ARG A 75 -6.25 8.09 7.61
C ARG A 75 -7.10 8.86 6.58
N VAL A 76 -7.55 8.18 5.51
CA VAL A 76 -8.37 8.80 4.45
C VAL A 76 -9.73 9.25 5.00
N VAL A 77 -10.37 8.46 5.86
CA VAL A 77 -11.64 8.84 6.50
C VAL A 77 -11.46 10.07 7.39
N ASP A 78 -10.39 10.14 8.17
CA ASP A 78 -10.11 11.29 9.03
C ASP A 78 -9.83 12.56 8.19
N TYR A 79 -9.10 12.41 7.09
CA TYR A 79 -8.86 13.53 6.17
C TYR A 79 -10.15 14.01 5.49
N GLN A 80 -11.00 13.08 5.02
CA GLN A 80 -12.29 13.41 4.42
C GLN A 80 -13.21 14.14 5.41
N ARG A 81 -13.26 13.69 6.68
CA ARG A 81 -14.01 14.37 7.75
C ARG A 81 -13.47 15.77 7.98
N CYS A 82 -12.16 15.94 7.98
CA CYS A 82 -11.52 17.23 8.14
C CYS A 82 -11.89 18.20 7.01
N LEU A 83 -11.79 17.74 5.74
CA LEU A 83 -12.18 18.54 4.57
C LEU A 83 -13.65 18.93 4.56
N THR A 84 -14.53 18.06 5.08
CA THR A 84 -15.95 18.38 5.25
C THR A 84 -16.15 19.44 6.34
N ALA A 85 -15.52 19.28 7.49
CA ALA A 85 -15.63 20.22 8.61
C ALA A 85 -15.05 21.61 8.27
N SER A 86 -13.96 21.67 7.49
CA SER A 86 -13.36 22.92 7.04
C SER A 86 -14.27 23.75 6.13
N LYS A 87 -15.26 23.12 5.47
CA LYS A 87 -16.27 23.84 4.68
C LYS A 87 -17.34 24.50 5.53
N THR A 88 -17.49 24.11 6.80
CA THR A 88 -18.60 24.51 7.68
C THR A 88 -18.20 25.36 8.90
N GLY A 89 -16.91 25.62 9.12
CA GLY A 89 -16.39 26.37 10.29
C GLY A 89 -15.38 27.47 9.95
N ASP A 90 -14.82 28.13 10.97
CA ASP A 90 -13.75 29.15 10.85
C ASP A 90 -12.49 28.54 10.22
N GLY A 91 -12.33 28.76 8.91
CA GLY A 91 -11.47 27.96 8.04
C GLY A 91 -9.97 27.96 8.34
N GLN A 92 -9.43 28.85 9.19
CA GLN A 92 -7.99 28.94 9.42
C GLN A 92 -7.44 27.88 10.40
N ALA A 93 -8.13 27.62 11.52
CA ALA A 93 -7.68 26.59 12.47
C ALA A 93 -7.87 25.18 11.89
N TYR A 94 -8.98 24.96 11.18
CA TYR A 94 -9.29 23.67 10.54
C TYR A 94 -8.36 23.34 9.37
N ALA A 95 -7.98 24.30 8.54
CA ALA A 95 -7.04 24.06 7.44
C ALA A 95 -5.66 23.59 7.94
N ALA A 96 -5.18 24.12 9.07
CA ALA A 96 -3.91 23.71 9.68
C ALA A 96 -3.96 22.27 10.19
N ASP A 97 -5.09 21.82 10.75
CA ASP A 97 -5.24 20.45 11.24
C ASP A 97 -5.43 19.43 10.11
N CYS A 98 -6.16 19.76 9.04
CA CYS A 98 -6.22 18.90 7.85
C CYS A 98 -4.84 18.73 7.20
N GLY A 99 -4.00 19.77 7.26
CA GLY A 99 -2.62 19.71 6.78
C GLY A 99 -1.76 18.67 7.51
N LYS A 100 -1.96 18.47 8.82
CA LYS A 100 -1.23 17.44 9.59
C LYS A 100 -1.63 16.03 9.17
N ILE A 101 -2.94 15.77 9.10
CA ILE A 101 -3.47 14.48 8.64
C ILE A 101 -2.96 14.18 7.22
N TRP A 102 -2.92 15.19 6.35
CA TRP A 102 -2.36 15.04 5.02
C TRP A 102 -0.87 14.66 5.03
N GLN A 103 -0.03 15.28 5.88
CA GLN A 103 1.38 14.89 5.97
C GLN A 103 1.55 13.43 6.41
N GLU A 104 0.69 12.93 7.29
CA GLU A 104 0.73 11.53 7.73
C GLU A 104 0.40 10.55 6.58
N ILE A 105 -0.63 10.86 5.79
CA ILE A 105 -0.99 10.12 4.57
C ILE A 105 0.19 10.12 3.61
N LYS A 106 0.73 11.30 3.31
CA LYS A 106 1.80 11.48 2.34
C LYS A 106 3.10 10.79 2.77
N SER A 107 3.43 10.82 4.06
CA SER A 107 4.59 10.10 4.61
C SER A 107 4.44 8.58 4.49
N SER A 108 3.21 8.06 4.59
CA SER A 108 2.93 6.61 4.49
C SER A 108 2.89 6.12 3.03
N ASN A 109 2.70 7.06 2.10
CA ASN A 109 2.60 6.83 0.67
C ASN A 109 3.76 7.45 -0.11
N ALA A 110 4.89 7.73 0.56
CA ALA A 110 6.09 8.17 -0.12
C ALA A 110 6.52 7.11 -1.16
N PRO A 111 6.98 7.53 -2.36
CA PRO A 111 7.56 6.61 -3.32
C PRO A 111 8.65 5.77 -2.66
N ALA A 112 8.73 4.49 -3.02
CA ALA A 112 9.87 3.69 -2.59
C ALA A 112 11.16 4.34 -3.12
N PRO A 113 12.28 4.32 -2.36
CA PRO A 113 13.55 4.78 -2.88
C PRO A 113 13.86 4.03 -4.18
N ALA A 114 14.29 4.74 -5.22
CA ALA A 114 14.84 4.09 -6.40
C ALA A 114 16.13 3.37 -5.96
N HIS A 115 16.10 2.04 -5.99
CA HIS A 115 17.27 1.18 -5.78
C HIS A 115 17.99 0.93 -7.10
#